data_AF-A0A645AKW8-F1
#
_entry.id   AF-A0A645AKW8-F1
#
_cell.length_a   1.000
_cell.length_b   1.000
_cell.length_c   1.000
_cell.angle_alpha   90.00
_cell.angle_beta   90.00
_cell.angle_gamma   90.00
#
_symmetry.space_group_name_H-M   'P 1'
#
loop_
_entity.id
_entity.type
_entity.pdbx_description
1 polymer ?
#
loop_
_entity_poly.entity_id
_entity_poly.type
_entity_poly.pdbx_seq_one_letter_code
_entity_poly.pdbx_strand_id
1 'polypeptide(L)'
;MKTLDAVVGRGGMLKPMEGGTYLVNDPMLEDLKIGFQGQHASNLGGIISNEIAKELDIPAYIVDPVVVDELQDVARISGVPELPRVSKFHALNQKAVAKRYGIESGEGYDNLNLIVVHLGGGVSVGAHKNGKVVDVNNALDGDGPFSPERAGSVPIGELIRLCFSGKYTEKEIYSKIVGKGGLVAYLNTNDARELEDWVNEGREDAIKYYNAFVYQVAKSIGEMATVLEGKVDRIIVTGGIAYWKQLIKDLMTKVSFIAPITVYPGEDELLALAQGTLRVLRGEEIAKEYK
;
A
#
# COMPACT_ATOMS: atom_id res chain seq x y z
N MET A 1 7.06 -21.76 26.32
CA MET A 1 7.74 -20.90 25.32
C MET A 1 8.59 -19.88 26.07
N LYS A 2 9.74 -19.47 25.53
CA LYS A 2 10.51 -18.34 26.07
C LYS A 2 9.58 -17.11 26.12
N THR A 3 9.62 -16.34 27.19
CA THR A 3 8.70 -15.24 27.50
C THR A 3 8.63 -14.24 26.35
N LEU A 4 7.45 -14.06 25.76
CA LEU A 4 7.16 -12.99 24.81
C LEU A 4 6.69 -11.77 25.61
N ASP A 5 7.11 -10.57 25.24
CA ASP A 5 6.63 -9.33 25.88
C ASP A 5 5.33 -8.81 25.25
N ALA A 6 5.07 -9.18 24.00
CA ALA A 6 3.86 -8.84 23.26
C ALA A 6 3.69 -9.76 22.03
N VAL A 7 2.48 -9.79 21.47
CA VAL A 7 2.19 -10.40 20.17
C VAL A 7 1.68 -9.33 19.22
N VAL A 8 2.12 -9.35 17.97
CA VAL A 8 1.67 -8.39 16.95
C VAL A 8 1.11 -9.11 15.74
N GLY A 9 -0.05 -8.66 15.30
CA GLY A 9 -0.71 -9.11 14.08
C GLY A 9 -0.71 -8.01 13.02
N ARG A 10 -0.83 -8.39 11.75
CA ARG A 10 -1.16 -7.44 10.69
C ARG A 10 -2.60 -6.94 10.86
N GLY A 11 -2.81 -5.65 10.62
CA GLY A 11 -4.14 -5.05 10.64
C GLY A 11 -5.02 -5.49 9.46
N GLY A 12 -6.33 -5.61 9.72
CA GLY A 12 -7.35 -6.03 8.74
C GLY A 12 -8.18 -4.88 8.16
N MET A 13 -9.32 -5.24 7.60
CA MET A 13 -10.35 -4.37 7.00
C MET A 13 -11.25 -3.72 8.08
N LEU A 14 -10.62 -2.93 8.96
CA LEU A 14 -11.25 -2.20 10.07
C LEU A 14 -11.93 -0.91 9.59
N LYS A 15 -12.55 -0.14 10.50
CA LYS A 15 -12.97 1.25 10.23
C LYS A 15 -11.76 2.13 9.84
N PRO A 16 -11.97 3.23 9.07
CA PRO A 16 -10.91 4.19 8.81
C PRO A 16 -10.31 4.73 10.11
N MET A 17 -8.98 4.78 10.19
CA MET A 17 -8.25 5.14 11.41
C MET A 17 -6.89 5.74 11.07
N GLU A 18 -6.30 6.51 11.99
CA GLU A 18 -4.96 7.08 11.78
C GLU A 18 -3.87 5.99 11.79
N GLY A 19 -2.68 6.30 11.24
CA GLY A 19 -1.50 5.45 11.42
C GLY A 19 -1.09 5.32 12.89
N GLY A 20 -0.46 4.21 13.23
CA GLY A 20 0.05 3.92 14.57
C GLY A 20 -0.05 2.45 14.98
N THR A 21 0.41 2.18 16.19
CA THR A 21 0.30 0.89 16.87
C THR A 21 -0.94 0.88 17.76
N TYR A 22 -1.84 -0.07 17.55
CA TYR A 22 -3.11 -0.17 18.29
C TYR A 22 -3.15 -1.40 19.16
N LEU A 23 -3.63 -1.26 20.38
CA LEU A 23 -3.96 -2.40 21.25
C LEU A 23 -5.16 -3.14 20.65
N VAL A 24 -5.08 -4.47 20.57
CA VAL A 24 -6.22 -5.28 20.15
C VAL A 24 -7.26 -5.30 21.28
N ASN A 25 -8.49 -4.89 20.96
CA ASN A 25 -9.59 -4.82 21.90
C ASN A 25 -10.88 -5.43 21.31
N ASP A 26 -11.92 -5.57 22.13
CA ASP A 26 -13.17 -6.24 21.71
C ASP A 26 -13.85 -5.58 20.49
N PRO A 27 -13.99 -4.24 20.40
CA PRO A 27 -14.53 -3.61 19.20
C PRO A 27 -13.74 -3.95 17.93
N MET A 28 -12.41 -4.01 18.01
CA MET A 28 -11.56 -4.39 16.89
C MET A 28 -11.80 -5.83 16.47
N LEU A 29 -11.85 -6.75 17.43
CA LEU A 29 -12.08 -8.16 17.16
C LEU A 29 -13.44 -8.42 16.49
N GLU A 30 -14.48 -7.68 16.88
CA GLU A 30 -15.79 -7.76 16.25
C GLU A 30 -15.73 -7.29 14.78
N ASP A 31 -15.16 -6.11 14.54
CA ASP A 31 -15.05 -5.54 13.19
C ASP A 31 -14.19 -6.43 12.25
N LEU A 32 -13.14 -7.09 12.77
CA LEU A 32 -12.34 -8.06 12.01
C LEU A 32 -13.13 -9.32 11.65
N LYS A 33 -13.99 -9.81 12.56
CA LYS A 33 -14.80 -11.03 12.34
C LYS A 33 -15.89 -10.79 11.29
N ILE A 34 -16.63 -9.69 11.42
CA ILE A 34 -17.70 -9.34 10.45
C ILE A 34 -17.10 -8.88 9.12
N GLY A 35 -15.86 -8.39 9.12
CA GLY A 35 -15.18 -7.82 7.96
C GLY A 35 -15.84 -6.50 7.56
N PHE A 36 -15.78 -5.50 8.44
CA PHE A 36 -16.50 -4.22 8.29
C PHE A 36 -16.29 -3.55 6.91
N GLN A 37 -15.06 -3.54 6.39
CA GLN A 37 -14.76 -3.04 5.03
C GLN A 37 -14.50 -4.16 3.99
N GLY A 38 -14.85 -5.39 4.31
CA GLY A 38 -14.70 -6.56 3.44
C GLY A 38 -13.92 -7.71 4.07
N GLN A 39 -14.00 -8.86 3.40
CA GLN A 39 -13.32 -10.08 3.80
C GLN A 39 -11.92 -10.13 3.16
N HIS A 40 -10.89 -10.26 4.00
CA HIS A 40 -9.51 -10.40 3.56
C HIS A 40 -8.72 -11.25 4.56
N ALA A 41 -7.70 -11.99 4.08
CA ALA A 41 -6.89 -12.85 4.93
C ALA A 41 -6.21 -12.10 6.09
N SER A 42 -5.90 -10.81 5.90
CA SER A 42 -5.31 -9.96 6.95
C SER A 42 -6.24 -9.73 8.15
N ASN A 43 -7.56 -9.96 8.03
CA ASN A 43 -8.49 -9.85 9.16
C ASN A 43 -8.15 -10.83 10.28
N LEU A 44 -7.55 -11.97 9.94
CA LEU A 44 -7.14 -12.99 10.90
C LEU A 44 -5.94 -12.54 11.75
N GLY A 45 -5.15 -11.56 11.31
CA GLY A 45 -3.91 -11.15 11.97
C GLY A 45 -4.14 -10.70 13.41
N GLY A 46 -5.06 -9.75 13.63
CA GLY A 46 -5.42 -9.26 14.96
C GLY A 46 -6.15 -10.31 15.83
N ILE A 47 -6.92 -11.21 15.20
CA ILE A 47 -7.63 -12.27 15.92
C ILE A 47 -6.63 -13.29 16.47
N ILE A 48 -5.73 -13.79 15.62
CA ILE A 48 -4.71 -14.78 16.00
C ILE A 48 -3.74 -14.17 17.02
N SER A 49 -3.31 -12.92 16.84
CA SER A 49 -2.40 -12.28 17.80
C SER A 49 -3.04 -12.17 19.19
N ASN A 50 -4.33 -11.81 19.25
CA ASN A 50 -5.07 -11.75 20.50
C ASN A 50 -5.22 -13.13 21.18
N GLU A 51 -5.53 -14.19 20.44
CA GLU A 51 -5.66 -15.53 21.03
C GLU A 51 -4.35 -16.02 21.66
N ILE A 52 -3.22 -15.83 20.95
CA ILE A 52 -1.89 -16.19 21.49
C ILE A 52 -1.55 -15.34 22.72
N ALA A 53 -1.84 -14.03 22.68
CA ALA A 53 -1.51 -13.11 23.77
C ALA A 53 -2.34 -13.39 25.03
N LYS A 54 -3.61 -13.77 24.89
CA LYS A 54 -4.49 -14.17 26.00
C LYS A 54 -3.98 -15.40 26.74
N GLU A 55 -3.43 -16.40 26.04
CA GLU A 55 -2.84 -17.59 26.69
C GLU A 55 -1.60 -17.27 27.53
N LEU A 56 -0.92 -16.16 27.21
CA LEU A 56 0.34 -15.76 27.83
C LEU A 56 0.20 -14.58 28.81
N ASP A 57 -1.00 -14.01 28.96
CA ASP A 57 -1.28 -12.81 29.76
C ASP A 57 -0.39 -11.61 29.40
N ILE A 58 -0.24 -11.37 28.08
CA ILE A 58 0.57 -10.28 27.51
C ILE A 58 -0.26 -9.44 26.53
N PRO A 59 0.17 -8.22 26.17
CA PRO A 59 -0.58 -7.41 25.21
C PRO A 59 -0.49 -7.93 23.77
N ALA A 60 -1.58 -7.74 23.02
CA ALA A 60 -1.64 -7.93 21.58
C ALA A 60 -1.79 -6.58 20.86
N TYR A 61 -1.09 -6.41 19.75
CA TYR A 61 -1.14 -5.20 18.93
C TYR A 61 -1.43 -5.49 17.46
N ILE A 62 -1.90 -4.46 16.75
CA ILE A 62 -1.75 -4.33 15.31
C ILE A 62 -0.98 -3.04 14.99
N VAL A 63 -0.32 -2.98 13.84
CA VAL A 63 0.43 -1.80 13.40
C VAL A 63 -0.04 -1.40 12.02
N ASP A 64 -0.32 -0.10 11.83
CA ASP A 64 -0.57 0.54 10.53
C ASP A 64 -1.44 -0.30 9.57
N PRO A 65 -2.72 -0.57 9.91
CA PRO A 65 -3.62 -1.40 9.10
C PRO A 65 -3.79 -0.88 7.66
N VAL A 66 -4.24 -1.73 6.74
CA VAL A 66 -4.47 -1.36 5.32
C VAL A 66 -5.46 -0.20 5.13
N VAL A 67 -6.31 0.03 6.14
CA VAL A 67 -7.34 1.09 6.19
C VAL A 67 -6.87 2.36 6.91
N VAL A 68 -5.55 2.54 7.11
CA VAL A 68 -5.02 3.82 7.59
C VAL A 68 -5.54 4.92 6.67
N ASP A 69 -6.18 5.93 7.25
CA ASP A 69 -6.75 7.05 6.53
C ASP A 69 -6.30 8.35 7.19
N GLU A 70 -5.39 9.04 6.48
CA GLU A 70 -4.85 10.35 6.85
C GLU A 70 -5.06 11.35 5.71
N LEU A 71 -5.99 11.04 4.79
CA LEU A 71 -6.28 11.86 3.62
C LEU A 71 -6.77 13.24 4.07
N GLN A 72 -6.31 14.28 3.38
CA GLN A 72 -6.89 15.61 3.51
C GLN A 72 -8.32 15.64 2.95
N ASP A 73 -9.18 16.51 3.48
CA ASP A 73 -10.58 16.60 3.06
C ASP A 73 -10.73 16.83 1.55
N VAL A 74 -9.85 17.65 0.95
CA VAL A 74 -9.83 17.88 -0.50
C VAL A 74 -9.54 16.60 -1.29
N ALA A 75 -8.69 15.71 -0.77
CA ALA A 75 -8.34 14.45 -1.41
C ALA A 75 -9.48 13.42 -1.39
N ARG A 76 -10.55 13.66 -0.60
CA ARG A 76 -11.73 12.78 -0.52
C ARG A 76 -12.71 13.01 -1.66
N ILE A 77 -12.65 14.18 -2.31
CA ILE A 77 -13.58 14.57 -3.36
C ILE A 77 -13.19 13.86 -4.67
N SER A 78 -14.08 13.03 -5.20
CA SER A 78 -13.89 12.31 -6.48
C SER A 78 -14.54 12.97 -7.69
N GLY A 79 -15.48 13.89 -7.46
CA GLY A 79 -16.37 14.44 -8.48
C GLY A 79 -17.75 13.76 -8.56
N VAL A 80 -17.97 12.65 -7.83
CA VAL A 80 -19.27 11.97 -7.70
C VAL A 80 -19.58 11.75 -6.21
N PRO A 81 -20.63 12.39 -5.66
CA PRO A 81 -20.93 12.32 -4.21
C PRO A 81 -21.04 10.91 -3.63
N GLU A 82 -21.56 9.96 -4.41
CA GLU A 82 -21.75 8.56 -4.02
C GLU A 82 -20.47 7.73 -4.05
N LEU A 83 -19.38 8.26 -4.61
CA LEU A 83 -18.11 7.54 -4.83
C LEU A 83 -16.93 8.33 -4.25
N PRO A 84 -16.89 8.66 -2.95
CA PRO A 84 -15.76 9.38 -2.36
C PRO A 84 -14.47 8.58 -2.51
N ARG A 85 -13.32 9.27 -2.56
CA ARG A 85 -12.02 8.59 -2.52
C ARG A 85 -11.81 7.96 -1.15
N VAL A 86 -11.30 6.73 -1.13
CA VAL A 86 -11.08 5.94 0.09
C VAL A 86 -9.60 5.56 0.19
N SER A 87 -9.02 5.72 1.38
CA SER A 87 -7.64 5.31 1.66
C SER A 87 -7.55 3.80 1.90
N LYS A 88 -6.98 3.07 0.94
CA LYS A 88 -6.65 1.64 1.08
C LYS A 88 -5.35 1.35 0.35
N PHE A 89 -4.29 1.08 1.11
CA PHE A 89 -2.95 0.96 0.56
C PHE A 89 -2.01 0.17 1.46
N HIS A 90 -0.75 0.00 1.04
CA HIS A 90 0.28 -0.70 1.81
C HIS A 90 0.82 0.15 2.96
N ALA A 91 -0.08 0.60 3.86
CA ALA A 91 0.21 1.57 4.92
C ALA A 91 1.38 1.15 5.83
N LEU A 92 1.37 -0.10 6.31
CA LEU A 92 2.45 -0.67 7.12
C LEU A 92 3.81 -0.50 6.47
N ASN A 93 3.95 -0.96 5.22
CA ASN A 93 5.23 -0.90 4.52
C ASN A 93 5.61 0.56 4.17
N GLN A 94 4.67 1.38 3.66
CA GLN A 94 4.97 2.78 3.34
C GLN A 94 5.41 3.58 4.57
N LYS A 95 4.72 3.44 5.70
CA LYS A 95 5.10 4.09 6.97
C LYS A 95 6.43 3.56 7.50
N ALA A 96 6.69 2.25 7.40
CA ALA A 96 7.93 1.66 7.87
C ALA A 96 9.15 2.20 7.10
N VAL A 97 9.10 2.23 5.76
CA VAL A 97 10.22 2.75 4.96
C VAL A 97 10.38 4.26 5.09
N ALA A 98 9.29 5.01 5.26
CA ALA A 98 9.35 6.44 5.53
C ALA A 98 9.99 6.75 6.90
N LYS A 99 9.62 6.00 7.95
CA LYS A 99 10.24 6.08 9.28
C LYS A 99 11.72 5.70 9.23
N ARG A 100 12.07 4.62 8.53
CA ARG A 100 13.46 4.20 8.30
C ARG A 100 14.27 5.31 7.66
N TYR A 101 13.78 5.91 6.57
CA TYR A 101 14.46 7.03 5.93
C TYR A 101 14.58 8.26 6.85
N GLY A 102 13.54 8.56 7.64
CA GLY A 102 13.60 9.63 8.63
C GLY A 102 14.71 9.44 9.66
N ILE A 103 14.95 8.19 10.10
CA ILE A 103 16.07 7.85 11.00
C ILE A 103 17.41 7.96 10.26
N GLU A 104 17.53 7.36 9.08
CA GLU A 104 18.78 7.32 8.30
C GLU A 104 19.24 8.72 7.85
N SER A 105 18.29 9.62 7.56
CA SER A 105 18.58 11.02 7.19
C SER A 105 18.85 11.93 8.39
N GLY A 106 18.45 11.53 9.60
CA GLY A 106 18.55 12.36 10.81
C GLY A 106 17.49 13.44 10.96
N GLU A 107 16.60 13.62 9.96
CA GLU A 107 15.55 14.65 9.96
C GLU A 107 14.31 14.22 10.76
N GLY A 108 14.05 12.91 10.85
CA GLY A 108 12.82 12.36 11.43
C GLY A 108 11.64 12.41 10.46
N TYR A 109 10.78 11.38 10.50
CA TYR A 109 9.66 11.23 9.56
C TYR A 109 8.65 12.39 9.60
N ASP A 110 8.41 12.95 10.79
CA ASP A 110 7.43 14.01 10.99
C ASP A 110 7.86 15.37 10.41
N ASN A 111 9.13 15.50 10.00
CA ASN A 111 9.70 16.72 9.42
C ASN A 111 9.90 16.63 7.89
N LEU A 112 9.48 15.52 7.27
CA LEU A 112 9.75 15.25 5.86
C LEU A 112 8.48 15.24 5.01
N ASN A 113 8.65 15.65 3.75
CA ASN A 113 7.72 15.44 2.65
C ASN A 113 8.28 14.37 1.71
N LEU A 114 7.62 13.22 1.66
CA LEU A 114 8.09 12.04 0.93
C LEU A 114 7.03 11.60 -0.08
N ILE A 115 7.46 11.09 -1.23
CA ILE A 115 6.58 10.27 -2.07
C ILE A 115 7.02 8.83 -1.88
N VAL A 116 6.12 7.98 -1.38
CA VAL A 116 6.45 6.57 -1.13
C VAL A 116 5.71 5.70 -2.13
N VAL A 117 6.47 4.92 -2.89
CA VAL A 117 6.03 4.05 -3.97
C VAL A 117 6.24 2.61 -3.54
N HIS A 118 5.14 1.90 -3.31
CA HIS A 118 5.17 0.47 -3.07
C HIS A 118 4.87 -0.27 -4.37
N LEU A 119 5.80 -1.12 -4.82
CA LEU A 119 5.69 -1.93 -6.02
C LEU A 119 5.64 -3.42 -5.66
N GLY A 120 4.43 -3.97 -5.58
CA GLY A 120 4.17 -5.38 -5.28
C GLY A 120 3.05 -5.95 -6.15
N GLY A 121 2.29 -6.91 -5.61
CA GLY A 121 1.08 -7.41 -6.28
C GLY A 121 0.05 -6.30 -6.53
N GLY A 122 -0.04 -5.33 -5.61
CA GLY A 122 -0.65 -4.02 -5.86
C GLY A 122 0.41 -2.92 -5.95
N VAL A 123 0.04 -1.79 -6.54
CA VAL A 123 0.87 -0.58 -6.55
C VAL A 123 0.18 0.54 -5.80
N SER A 124 0.86 1.10 -4.80
CA SER A 124 0.39 2.31 -4.11
C SER A 124 1.45 3.41 -4.13
N VAL A 125 1.03 4.63 -4.44
CA VAL A 125 1.86 5.83 -4.45
C VAL A 125 1.24 6.83 -3.49
N GLY A 126 1.89 7.06 -2.36
CA GLY A 126 1.42 7.95 -1.30
C GLY A 126 2.22 9.25 -1.24
N ALA A 127 1.53 10.37 -1.08
CA ALA A 127 2.10 11.65 -0.66
C ALA A 127 2.15 11.72 0.87
N HIS A 128 3.35 11.65 1.42
CA HIS A 128 3.59 11.77 2.86
C HIS A 128 4.00 13.21 3.16
N LYS A 129 3.25 13.90 4.00
CA LYS A 129 3.51 15.27 4.45
C LYS A 129 3.58 15.28 5.96
N ASN A 130 4.75 15.61 6.50
CA ASN A 130 4.98 15.76 7.93
C ASN A 130 4.46 14.55 8.75
N GLY A 131 4.91 13.35 8.40
CA GLY A 131 4.51 12.14 9.11
C GLY A 131 3.13 11.56 8.73
N LYS A 132 2.37 12.18 7.82
CA LYS A 132 1.00 11.75 7.44
C LYS A 132 0.85 11.47 5.96
N VAL A 133 0.08 10.45 5.58
CA VAL A 133 -0.25 10.12 4.17
C VAL A 133 -1.46 10.94 3.73
N VAL A 134 -1.20 12.14 3.23
CA VAL A 134 -2.22 13.15 2.93
C VAL A 134 -2.99 12.89 1.63
N ASP A 135 -2.42 12.09 0.73
CA ASP A 135 -3.07 11.55 -0.47
C ASP A 135 -2.44 10.21 -0.85
N VAL A 136 -3.25 9.26 -1.33
CA VAL A 136 -2.83 7.95 -1.85
C VAL A 136 -3.93 7.36 -2.74
N ASN A 137 -3.57 6.57 -3.75
CA ASN A 137 -4.54 5.83 -4.55
C ASN A 137 -5.15 4.64 -3.78
N ASN A 138 -6.40 4.27 -4.11
CA ASN A 138 -6.99 3.01 -3.62
C ASN A 138 -6.38 1.82 -4.37
N ALA A 139 -5.24 1.35 -3.88
CA ALA A 139 -4.50 0.27 -4.52
C ALA A 139 -5.25 -1.07 -4.48
N LEU A 140 -6.24 -1.23 -3.61
CA LEU A 140 -6.99 -2.48 -3.42
C LEU A 140 -8.15 -2.62 -4.42
N ASP A 141 -8.91 -1.55 -4.63
CA ASP A 141 -10.16 -1.59 -5.42
C ASP A 141 -10.02 -0.98 -6.82
N GLY A 142 -8.80 -0.98 -7.39
CA GLY A 142 -8.58 -0.66 -8.80
C GLY A 142 -8.38 0.82 -9.14
N ASP A 143 -7.63 1.55 -8.33
CA ASP A 143 -7.21 2.92 -8.59
C ASP A 143 -5.68 3.05 -8.70
N GLY A 144 -5.21 3.99 -9.52
CA GLY A 144 -3.79 4.24 -9.80
C GLY A 144 -3.22 3.36 -10.94
N PRO A 145 -1.89 3.14 -10.95
CA PRO A 145 -1.23 2.33 -11.98
C PRO A 145 -1.75 0.89 -11.98
N PHE A 146 -1.80 0.25 -13.15
CA PHE A 146 -1.96 -1.21 -13.18
C PHE A 146 -0.77 -1.88 -12.50
N SER A 147 -0.98 -3.08 -11.96
CA SER A 147 0.01 -3.87 -11.23
C SER A 147 0.16 -5.27 -11.84
N PRO A 148 0.94 -6.19 -11.25
CA PRO A 148 0.96 -7.57 -11.73
C PRO A 148 -0.42 -8.24 -11.79
N GLU A 149 -1.29 -7.98 -10.81
CA GLU A 149 -2.60 -8.65 -10.67
C GLU A 149 -3.81 -7.71 -10.72
N ARG A 150 -3.62 -6.39 -10.83
CA ARG A 150 -4.71 -5.40 -10.82
C ARG A 150 -4.67 -4.51 -12.05
N ALA A 151 -5.86 -4.14 -12.53
CA ALA A 151 -6.01 -3.30 -13.71
C ALA A 151 -5.64 -1.83 -13.47
N GLY A 152 -5.65 -1.37 -12.22
CA GLY A 152 -5.57 0.05 -11.89
C GLY A 152 -6.76 0.82 -12.49
N SER A 153 -6.58 2.13 -12.71
CA SER A 153 -7.61 2.98 -13.30
C SER A 153 -7.84 2.63 -14.78
N VAL A 154 -9.11 2.47 -15.16
CA VAL A 154 -9.56 2.20 -16.53
C VAL A 154 -10.55 3.27 -17.03
N PRO A 155 -10.79 3.40 -18.34
CA PRO A 155 -11.76 4.35 -18.86
C PRO A 155 -13.18 4.07 -18.32
N ILE A 156 -13.72 5.01 -17.53
CA ILE A 156 -14.99 4.86 -16.80
C ILE A 156 -16.16 4.56 -17.75
N GLY A 157 -16.24 5.27 -18.88
CA GLY A 157 -17.31 5.05 -19.87
C GLY A 157 -17.30 3.64 -20.47
N GLU A 158 -16.13 3.07 -20.70
CA GLU A 158 -15.98 1.71 -21.22
C GLU A 158 -16.23 0.66 -20.13
N LEU A 159 -15.83 0.93 -18.89
CA LEU A 159 -16.19 0.09 -17.74
C LEU A 159 -17.71 -0.01 -17.57
N ILE A 160 -18.43 1.12 -17.64
CA ILE A 160 -19.90 1.14 -17.57
C ILE A 160 -20.50 0.32 -18.71
N ARG A 161 -20.04 0.50 -19.95
CA ARG A 161 -20.51 -0.29 -21.10
C ARG A 161 -20.26 -1.79 -20.91
N LEU A 162 -19.11 -2.15 -20.32
CA LEU A 162 -18.78 -3.53 -20.00
C LEU A 162 -19.73 -4.11 -18.94
N CYS A 163 -20.04 -3.34 -17.89
CA CYS A 163 -21.02 -3.68 -16.83
C CYS A 163 -22.40 -4.00 -17.39
N PHE A 164 -22.88 -3.21 -18.35
CA PHE A 164 -24.22 -3.37 -18.92
C PHE A 164 -24.24 -4.13 -20.25
N SER A 165 -23.14 -4.80 -20.61
CA SER A 165 -23.04 -5.57 -21.87
C SER A 165 -23.87 -6.86 -21.89
N GLY A 166 -24.34 -7.32 -20.73
CA GLY A 166 -24.98 -8.63 -20.56
C GLY A 166 -24.02 -9.82 -20.61
N LYS A 167 -22.71 -9.58 -20.76
CA LYS A 167 -21.67 -10.64 -20.89
C LYS A 167 -21.02 -11.05 -19.59
N TYR A 168 -21.04 -10.19 -18.57
CA TYR A 168 -20.33 -10.38 -17.32
C TYR A 168 -21.22 -10.02 -16.14
N THR A 169 -21.09 -10.80 -15.07
CA THR A 169 -21.61 -10.46 -13.75
C THR A 169 -20.72 -9.42 -13.08
N GLU A 170 -21.26 -8.74 -12.06
CA GLU A 170 -20.49 -7.82 -11.22
C GLU A 170 -19.21 -8.47 -10.68
N LYS A 171 -19.31 -9.71 -10.17
CA LYS A 171 -18.17 -10.48 -9.63
C LYS A 171 -17.10 -10.74 -10.69
N GLU A 172 -17.49 -11.03 -11.93
CA GLU A 172 -16.53 -11.27 -13.01
C GLU A 172 -15.83 -9.99 -13.45
N ILE A 173 -16.54 -8.86 -13.46
CA ILE A 173 -15.94 -7.55 -13.73
C ILE A 173 -15.00 -7.17 -12.61
N TYR A 174 -15.42 -7.31 -11.35
CA TYR A 174 -14.57 -7.06 -10.20
C TYR A 174 -13.29 -7.88 -10.25
N SER A 175 -13.37 -9.17 -10.61
CA SER A 175 -12.20 -10.03 -10.78
C SER A 175 -11.27 -9.59 -11.92
N LYS A 176 -11.79 -8.95 -12.98
CA LYS A 176 -10.95 -8.36 -14.04
C LYS A 176 -10.18 -7.13 -13.56
N ILE A 177 -10.71 -6.42 -12.56
CA ILE A 177 -10.05 -5.27 -11.96
C ILE A 177 -9.06 -5.72 -10.87
N VAL A 178 -9.45 -6.69 -10.05
CA VAL A 178 -8.68 -7.18 -8.90
C VAL A 178 -8.45 -8.69 -9.01
N GLY A 179 -7.18 -9.09 -9.08
CA GLY A 179 -6.73 -10.49 -9.08
C GLY A 179 -6.55 -11.11 -10.47
N LYS A 180 -7.27 -10.64 -11.50
CA LYS A 180 -7.08 -11.03 -12.91
C LYS A 180 -6.87 -9.84 -13.85
N GLY A 181 -6.48 -8.69 -13.29
CA GLY A 181 -6.13 -7.50 -14.04
C GLY A 181 -4.62 -7.42 -14.31
N GLY A 182 -4.17 -6.32 -14.91
CA GLY A 182 -2.75 -6.03 -15.00
C GLY A 182 -1.95 -7.00 -15.86
N LEU A 183 -0.74 -7.36 -15.43
CA LEU A 183 0.11 -8.31 -16.15
C LEU A 183 -0.53 -9.69 -16.32
N VAL A 184 -1.33 -10.14 -15.35
CA VAL A 184 -2.10 -11.39 -15.47
C VAL A 184 -3.03 -11.33 -16.69
N ALA A 185 -3.71 -10.20 -16.90
CA ALA A 185 -4.63 -10.04 -18.03
C ALA A 185 -3.90 -10.01 -19.38
N TYR A 186 -2.69 -9.47 -19.42
CA TYR A 186 -1.95 -9.25 -20.67
C TYR A 186 -1.00 -10.38 -21.04
N LEU A 187 -0.33 -10.97 -20.05
CA LEU A 187 0.78 -11.90 -20.22
C LEU A 187 0.57 -13.23 -19.47
N ASN A 188 -0.55 -13.38 -18.75
CA ASN A 188 -0.88 -14.56 -17.96
C ASN A 188 0.19 -14.91 -16.90
N THR A 189 0.81 -13.87 -16.32
CA THR A 189 1.75 -13.99 -15.19
C THR A 189 1.54 -12.83 -14.21
N ASN A 190 1.70 -13.10 -12.92
CA ASN A 190 1.83 -12.08 -11.88
C ASN A 190 3.27 -12.00 -11.34
N ASP A 191 4.20 -12.78 -11.89
CA ASP A 191 5.59 -12.79 -11.44
C ASP A 191 6.40 -11.74 -12.20
N ALA A 192 6.83 -10.70 -11.48
CA ALA A 192 7.66 -9.64 -12.05
C ALA A 192 9.04 -10.15 -12.49
N ARG A 193 9.52 -11.29 -11.95
CA ARG A 193 10.79 -11.90 -12.37
C ARG A 193 10.68 -12.54 -13.75
N GLU A 194 9.55 -13.20 -14.04
CA GLU A 194 9.28 -13.71 -15.39
C GLU A 194 9.20 -12.56 -16.40
N LEU A 195 8.55 -11.45 -16.02
CA LEU A 195 8.52 -10.25 -16.86
C LEU A 195 9.94 -9.68 -17.08
N GLU A 196 10.77 -9.64 -16.04
CA GLU A 196 12.18 -9.20 -16.15
C GLU A 196 12.96 -10.08 -17.14
N ASP A 197 12.86 -11.40 -17.02
CA ASP A 197 13.52 -12.35 -17.93
C ASP A 197 13.08 -12.13 -19.37
N TRP A 198 11.77 -12.04 -19.64
CA TRP A 198 11.26 -11.79 -21.00
C TRP A 198 11.68 -10.44 -21.59
N VAL A 199 11.77 -9.39 -20.76
CA VAL A 199 12.28 -8.09 -21.19
C VAL A 199 13.76 -8.20 -21.57
N ASN A 200 14.55 -8.91 -20.77
CA ASN A 200 15.97 -9.14 -21.04
C ASN A 200 16.20 -10.00 -22.30
N GLU A 201 15.29 -10.92 -22.59
CA GLU A 201 15.27 -11.74 -23.81
C GLU A 201 14.82 -10.98 -25.06
N GLY A 202 14.32 -9.75 -24.93
CA GLY A 202 13.86 -8.96 -26.06
C GLY A 202 12.43 -9.27 -26.52
N ARG A 203 11.61 -9.92 -25.69
CA ARG A 203 10.24 -10.29 -26.03
C ARG A 203 9.36 -9.04 -26.16
N GLU A 204 8.82 -8.79 -27.36
CA GLU A 204 8.19 -7.50 -27.70
C GLU A 204 6.95 -7.14 -26.87
N ASP A 205 6.07 -8.10 -26.59
CA ASP A 205 4.87 -7.88 -25.77
C ASP A 205 5.23 -7.62 -24.29
N ALA A 206 6.21 -8.33 -23.73
CA ALA A 206 6.75 -8.08 -22.40
C ALA A 206 7.32 -6.66 -22.29
N ILE A 207 8.15 -6.24 -23.24
CA ILE A 207 8.71 -4.87 -23.29
C ILE A 207 7.60 -3.82 -23.37
N LYS A 208 6.57 -4.06 -24.19
CA LYS A 208 5.42 -3.15 -24.32
C LYS A 208 4.72 -2.94 -22.98
N TYR A 209 4.36 -4.01 -22.27
CA TYR A 209 3.64 -3.89 -21.00
C TYR A 209 4.54 -3.42 -19.85
N TYR A 210 5.82 -3.80 -19.84
CA TYR A 210 6.82 -3.22 -18.94
C TYR A 210 6.90 -1.69 -19.07
N ASN A 211 7.05 -1.18 -20.31
CA ASN A 211 7.12 0.26 -20.56
C ASN A 211 5.85 0.98 -20.11
N ALA A 212 4.68 0.36 -20.33
CA ALA A 212 3.40 0.90 -19.85
C ALA A 212 3.33 0.94 -18.32
N PHE A 213 3.83 -0.09 -17.64
CA PHE A 213 3.87 -0.16 -16.18
C PHE A 213 4.72 0.98 -15.60
N VAL A 214 5.98 1.09 -16.06
CA VAL A 214 6.91 2.16 -15.61
C VAL A 214 6.33 3.54 -15.90
N TYR A 215 5.69 3.72 -17.04
CA TYR A 215 5.06 4.98 -17.41
C TYR A 215 3.93 5.39 -16.46
N GLN A 216 3.03 4.46 -16.10
CA GLN A 216 1.93 4.76 -15.18
C GLN A 216 2.42 5.02 -13.76
N VAL A 217 3.39 4.24 -13.26
CA VAL A 217 4.00 4.49 -11.95
C VAL A 217 4.64 5.88 -11.91
N ALA A 218 5.39 6.27 -12.94
CA ALA A 218 6.00 7.59 -13.03
C ALA A 218 4.96 8.73 -13.03
N LYS A 219 3.83 8.54 -13.72
CA LYS A 219 2.72 9.51 -13.69
C LYS A 219 2.15 9.69 -12.30
N SER A 220 1.88 8.60 -11.57
CA SER A 220 1.33 8.70 -10.22
C SER A 220 2.30 9.32 -9.23
N ILE A 221 3.62 9.13 -9.41
CA ILE A 221 4.63 9.90 -8.67
C ILE A 221 4.50 11.40 -8.96
N GLY A 222 4.34 11.77 -10.24
CA GLY A 222 4.09 13.16 -10.64
C GLY A 222 2.82 13.74 -10.00
N GLU A 223 1.72 12.98 -9.96
CA GLU A 223 0.48 13.37 -9.28
C GLU A 223 0.74 13.68 -7.80
N MET A 224 1.41 12.78 -7.07
CA MET A 224 1.73 12.99 -5.65
C MET A 224 2.71 14.16 -5.43
N ALA A 225 3.59 14.46 -6.39
CA ALA A 225 4.44 15.64 -6.33
C ALA A 225 3.63 16.94 -6.38
N THR A 226 2.53 16.97 -7.13
CA THR A 226 1.62 18.13 -7.16
C THR A 226 0.85 18.32 -5.86
N VAL A 227 0.48 17.21 -5.18
CA VAL A 227 -0.11 17.25 -3.83
C VAL A 227 0.84 17.90 -2.82
N LEU A 228 2.14 17.63 -2.96
CA LEU A 228 3.19 18.22 -2.12
C LEU A 228 3.69 19.59 -2.63
N GLU A 229 3.04 20.18 -3.64
CA GLU A 229 3.43 21.47 -4.24
C GLU A 229 4.89 21.51 -4.69
N GLY A 230 5.44 20.37 -5.13
CA GLY A 230 6.85 20.22 -5.52
C GLY A 230 7.85 20.20 -4.35
N LYS A 231 7.39 20.34 -3.10
CA LYS A 231 8.24 20.28 -1.90
C LYS A 231 8.43 18.82 -1.50
N VAL A 232 9.27 18.10 -2.24
CA VAL A 232 9.54 16.67 -2.04
C VAL A 232 11.00 16.47 -1.64
N ASP A 233 11.24 15.98 -0.42
CA ASP A 233 12.59 15.73 0.09
C ASP A 233 13.18 14.45 -0.50
N ARG A 234 12.34 13.44 -0.72
CA ARG A 234 12.74 12.15 -1.29
C ARG A 234 11.57 11.41 -1.94
N ILE A 235 11.86 10.72 -3.04
CA ILE A 235 11.02 9.64 -3.54
C ILE A 235 11.58 8.32 -3.01
N ILE A 236 10.77 7.55 -2.29
CA ILE A 236 11.14 6.25 -1.75
C ILE A 236 10.46 5.15 -2.57
N VAL A 237 11.22 4.23 -3.13
CA VAL A 237 10.69 3.07 -3.87
C VAL A 237 10.95 1.79 -3.08
N THR A 238 9.89 0.99 -2.88
CA THR A 238 9.90 -0.23 -2.07
C THR A 238 8.99 -1.30 -2.68
N GLY A 239 8.81 -2.44 -2.00
CA GLY A 239 8.07 -3.60 -2.48
C GLY A 239 8.94 -4.60 -3.23
N GLY A 240 8.38 -5.78 -3.52
CA GLY A 240 9.10 -6.89 -4.16
C GLY A 240 9.63 -6.58 -5.56
N ILE A 241 8.97 -5.71 -6.32
CA ILE A 241 9.41 -5.34 -7.68
C ILE A 241 10.64 -4.40 -7.63
N ALA A 242 10.88 -3.73 -6.50
CA ALA A 242 12.01 -2.80 -6.37
C ALA A 242 13.39 -3.49 -6.39
N TYR A 243 13.47 -4.83 -6.37
CA TYR A 243 14.70 -5.56 -6.66
C TYR A 243 15.13 -5.48 -8.13
N TRP A 244 14.21 -5.18 -9.05
CA TRP A 244 14.48 -5.08 -10.48
C TRP A 244 15.22 -3.77 -10.81
N LYS A 245 16.55 -3.85 -10.93
CA LYS A 245 17.42 -2.67 -11.08
C LYS A 245 17.15 -1.86 -12.35
N GLN A 246 16.82 -2.52 -13.46
CA GLN A 246 16.52 -1.85 -14.72
C GLN A 246 15.22 -1.03 -14.60
N LEU A 247 14.20 -1.58 -13.95
CA LEU A 247 12.96 -0.86 -13.65
C LEU A 247 13.21 0.40 -12.82
N ILE A 248 14.02 0.28 -11.75
CA ILE A 248 14.39 1.43 -10.93
C ILE A 248 15.11 2.49 -11.76
N LYS A 249 16.05 2.09 -12.63
CA LYS A 249 16.79 3.02 -13.49
C LYS A 249 15.86 3.76 -14.46
N ASP A 250 14.94 3.06 -15.10
CA ASP A 250 13.99 3.66 -16.05
C ASP A 250 12.98 4.58 -15.34
N LEU A 251 12.59 4.23 -14.12
CA LEU A 251 11.78 5.10 -13.26
C LEU A 251 12.58 6.37 -12.88
N MET A 252 13.84 6.22 -12.47
CA MET A 252 14.73 7.34 -12.13
C MET A 252 14.87 8.32 -13.28
N THR A 253 15.05 7.85 -14.51
CA THR A 253 15.10 8.73 -15.70
C THR A 253 13.84 9.59 -15.84
N LYS A 254 12.67 9.11 -15.39
CA LYS A 254 11.40 9.83 -15.52
C LYS A 254 11.12 10.80 -14.37
N VAL A 255 11.54 10.50 -13.14
CA VAL A 255 11.06 11.24 -11.95
C VAL A 255 12.15 11.92 -11.12
N SER A 256 13.43 11.72 -11.42
CA SER A 256 14.52 12.33 -10.63
C SER A 256 14.56 13.86 -10.69
N PHE A 257 13.85 14.47 -11.63
CA PHE A 257 13.69 15.93 -11.68
C PHE A 257 12.79 16.47 -10.55
N ILE A 258 11.97 15.62 -9.93
CA ILE A 258 11.09 15.96 -8.80
C ILE A 258 11.90 15.98 -7.51
N ALA A 259 12.57 14.87 -7.21
CA ALA A 259 13.44 14.71 -6.05
C ALA A 259 14.38 13.53 -6.26
N PRO A 260 15.47 13.43 -5.49
CA PRO A 260 16.30 12.22 -5.47
C PRO A 260 15.48 10.97 -5.10
N ILE A 261 15.98 9.79 -5.48
CA ILE A 261 15.34 8.50 -5.17
C ILE A 261 16.17 7.72 -4.14
N THR A 262 15.48 7.12 -3.18
CA THR A 262 16.01 6.09 -2.27
C THR A 262 15.24 4.79 -2.50
N VAL A 263 15.93 3.65 -2.50
CA VAL A 263 15.30 2.35 -2.76
C VAL A 263 15.47 1.45 -1.55
N TYR A 264 14.37 0.91 -1.05
CA TYR A 264 14.33 -0.13 -0.02
C TYR A 264 13.59 -1.35 -0.57
N PRO A 265 14.28 -2.26 -1.29
CA PRO A 265 13.64 -3.42 -1.88
C PRO A 265 13.00 -4.34 -0.85
N GLY A 266 11.86 -4.95 -1.20
CA GLY A 266 11.11 -5.82 -0.32
C GLY A 266 10.10 -5.05 0.55
N GLU A 267 9.45 -5.76 1.47
CA GLU A 267 8.36 -5.22 2.29
C GLU A 267 8.69 -5.20 3.78
N ASP A 268 9.60 -6.08 4.22
CA ASP A 268 10.03 -6.28 5.60
C ASP A 268 8.86 -6.25 6.61
N GLU A 269 7.68 -6.79 6.24
CA GLU A 269 6.44 -6.63 7.00
C GLU A 269 6.59 -7.11 8.45
N LEU A 270 7.22 -8.26 8.67
CA LEU A 270 7.45 -8.79 10.02
C LEU A 270 8.33 -7.87 10.87
N LEU A 271 9.36 -7.28 10.25
CA LEU A 271 10.22 -6.32 10.92
C LEU A 271 9.46 -5.02 11.21
N ALA A 272 8.63 -4.55 10.28
CA ALA A 272 7.79 -3.36 10.46
C ALA A 272 6.79 -3.54 11.63
N LEU A 273 6.13 -4.69 11.72
CA LEU A 273 5.25 -5.04 12.84
C LEU A 273 6.02 -5.07 14.17
N ALA A 274 7.18 -5.73 14.19
CA ALA A 274 8.02 -5.82 15.37
C ALA A 274 8.52 -4.44 15.81
N GLN A 275 8.99 -3.61 14.87
CA GLN A 275 9.46 -2.25 15.14
C GLN A 275 8.32 -1.35 15.64
N GLY A 276 7.12 -1.45 15.07
CA GLY A 276 5.94 -0.73 15.57
C GLY A 276 5.65 -1.04 17.03
N THR A 277 5.61 -2.33 17.34
CA THR A 277 5.37 -2.83 18.70
C THR A 277 6.49 -2.44 19.67
N LEU A 278 7.75 -2.53 19.23
CA LEU A 278 8.91 -2.17 20.06
C LEU A 278 8.91 -0.69 20.46
N ARG A 279 8.45 0.21 19.59
CA ARG A 279 8.33 1.64 19.95
C ARG A 279 7.34 1.83 21.10
N VAL A 280 6.23 1.10 21.12
CA VAL A 280 5.29 1.11 22.24
C VAL A 280 5.93 0.53 23.51
N LEU A 281 6.56 -0.65 23.41
CA LEU A 281 7.19 -1.30 24.55
C LEU A 281 8.32 -0.49 25.18
N ARG A 282 9.00 0.36 24.40
CA ARG A 282 10.08 1.25 24.85
C ARG A 282 9.59 2.62 25.32
N GLY A 283 8.29 2.93 25.19
CA GLY A 283 7.73 4.23 25.52
C GLY A 283 8.08 5.34 24.52
N GLU A 284 8.50 4.98 23.31
CA GLU A 284 8.79 5.90 22.20
C GLU A 284 7.50 6.29 21.45
N GLU A 285 6.47 5.44 21.49
CA GLU A 285 5.14 5.66 20.89
C GLU A 285 4.07 5.26 21.91
N ILE A 286 2.94 5.98 21.96
CA ILE A 286 1.81 5.61 22.80
C ILE A 286 0.89 4.70 22.00
N ALA A 287 0.55 3.53 22.53
CA ALA A 287 -0.43 2.64 21.91
C ALA A 287 -1.79 3.35 21.79
N LYS A 288 -2.41 3.25 20.62
CA LYS A 288 -3.74 3.78 20.35
C LYS A 288 -4.81 2.75 20.70
N GLU A 289 -6.02 3.23 20.99
CA GLU A 289 -7.21 2.40 21.19
C GLU A 289 -8.14 2.50 20.00
N TYR A 290 -8.60 1.35 19.51
CA TYR A 290 -9.61 1.28 18.46
C TYR A 290 -11.02 1.49 19.02
N LYS A 291 -11.89 2.21 18.29
CA LYS A 291 -13.23 2.61 18.74
C LYS A 291 -14.33 2.13 17.79
#